data_AF-E5AW30-F1
#
_entry.id   AF-E5AW30-F1
#
_cell.length_a   1.000
_cell.length_b   1.000
_cell.length_c   1.000
_cell.angle_alpha   90.00
_cell.angle_beta   90.00
_cell.angle_gamma   90.00
#
_symmetry.space_group_name_H-M   'P 1'
#
loop_
_entity.id
_entity.type
_entity.pdbx_description
1 polymer ?
#
loop_
_entity_poly.entity_id
_entity_poly.type
_entity_poly.pdbx_seq_one_letter_code
_entity_poly.pdbx_strand_id
1 'polypeptide(L)'
;MLSFPLLANLPCGFASYRAVSCYRLPSLPMDFDLNAALNDYQVYMRALESCPQAAASAPPPALRPASGGLASPSASRPTTYHDLPPELIQQIGDYVPVQDVENFSAVDRRTYHAMHSRRVVHRYWQRANQVVSLASVNQLLNEMEGTLADPAQHVEPIEALRQRLEALPYRERGEAFKRMYAAAQRIPKDGVQIQKALLLHSLHKFHWSHRDELFDFAYAMAQRRAPEEDNVWTELADSLESLLFGSAEFVERYQALVARLGSLRVSEQAELIPVLCLRMIHFGGGDDRLPGLYAVLREHALQLPPSHQGASVGVLASFILFLPQAEQLAQYTQLRDVALSLPDEQLSVALSYLPEGLTHLPREHHAHELQLLEPALPRVLPAQRAQVALGLLMCTDNLDDALVKWIWQQSLSLLNGAGEAALCDVLSRLRFEGSLNNLDDRQWNIARSEITRFMETNQFSEPARARIQDSVPWFRSAPH
;
A
#
# COMPACT_ATOMS: atom_id res chain seq x y z
N MET A 1 2.38 27.87 49.85
CA MET A 1 1.48 28.87 49.24
C MET A 1 1.86 28.98 47.77
N LEU A 2 1.10 28.31 46.92
CA LEU A 2 0.79 28.61 45.51
C LEU A 2 0.16 27.33 44.97
N SER A 3 -1.17 27.36 44.92
CA SER A 3 -2.05 26.28 44.53
C SER A 3 -2.09 26.19 43.00
N PHE A 4 -1.83 24.99 42.47
CA PHE A 4 -2.18 24.64 41.09
C PHE A 4 -3.68 24.34 41.02
N PRO A 5 -4.47 24.99 40.15
CA PRO A 5 -5.85 24.59 39.93
C PRO A 5 -5.93 23.37 39.00
N LEU A 6 -6.91 22.52 39.32
CA LEU A 6 -7.27 21.27 38.69
C LEU A 6 -7.53 21.39 37.18
N LEU A 7 -6.89 20.51 36.42
CA LEU A 7 -7.37 20.03 35.12
C LEU A 7 -8.57 19.09 35.36
N ALA A 8 -9.76 19.66 35.49
CA ALA A 8 -11.03 18.94 35.46
C ALA A 8 -11.92 19.59 34.40
N ASN A 9 -12.47 18.76 33.51
CA ASN A 9 -13.36 19.06 32.37
C ASN A 9 -12.67 19.19 31.01
N LEU A 10 -12.17 18.07 30.50
CA LEU A 10 -12.18 17.75 29.08
C LEU A 10 -13.18 16.60 28.88
N PRO A 11 -14.12 16.66 27.91
CA PRO A 11 -15.00 15.53 27.63
C PRO A 11 -14.16 14.35 27.12
N CYS A 12 -14.48 13.15 27.59
CA CYS A 12 -13.79 11.87 27.32
C CYS A 12 -13.84 11.38 25.85
N GLY A 13 -13.83 12.26 24.84
CA GLY A 13 -13.96 11.92 23.42
C GLY A 13 -12.65 11.77 22.63
N PHE A 14 -11.48 11.99 23.23
CA PHE A 14 -10.19 12.02 22.51
C PHE A 14 -9.37 10.72 22.58
N ALA A 15 -9.91 9.64 23.15
CA ALA A 15 -9.14 8.42 23.45
C ALA A 15 -9.01 7.42 22.29
N SER A 16 -9.57 7.66 21.11
CA SER A 16 -9.48 6.72 19.97
C SER A 16 -9.28 7.45 18.64
N TYR A 17 -8.10 8.01 18.43
CA TYR A 17 -7.64 8.40 17.10
C TYR A 17 -6.23 7.86 16.89
N ARG A 18 -6.13 6.57 16.55
CA ARG A 18 -4.97 6.06 15.81
C ARG A 18 -5.30 6.31 14.34
N ALA A 19 -4.58 7.21 13.69
CA ALA A 19 -4.78 7.49 12.28
C ALA A 19 -4.34 6.30 11.42
N VAL A 20 -5.32 5.83 10.65
CA VAL A 20 -5.24 5.20 9.33
C VAL A 20 -3.86 5.31 8.66
N SER A 21 -3.19 4.17 8.55
CA SER A 21 -2.12 3.95 7.57
C SER A 21 -2.57 2.82 6.62
N CYS A 22 -3.53 3.16 5.75
CA CYS A 22 -4.01 2.27 4.68
C CYS A 22 -3.25 2.54 3.37
N TYR A 23 -1.93 2.44 3.40
CA TYR A 23 -1.13 2.22 2.19
C TYR A 23 -0.29 0.96 2.40
N ARG A 24 -0.91 -0.21 2.16
CA ARG A 24 -0.14 -1.40 1.83
C ARG A 24 -0.44 -1.76 0.37
N LEU A 25 0.53 -1.43 -0.49
CA LEU A 25 0.73 -2.18 -1.72
C LEU A 25 0.79 -3.67 -1.35
N PRO A 26 0.13 -4.57 -2.11
CA PRO A 26 0.23 -5.99 -1.84
C PRO A 26 1.68 -6.42 -2.01
N SER A 27 2.36 -6.71 -0.90
CA SER A 27 3.53 -7.57 -0.92
C SER A 27 3.02 -8.96 -1.28
N LEU A 28 2.90 -9.25 -2.57
CA LEU A 28 2.84 -10.62 -3.04
C LEU A 28 4.18 -11.27 -2.67
N PRO A 29 4.25 -12.29 -1.81
CA PRO A 29 5.23 -13.32 -2.07
C PRO A 29 4.77 -13.96 -3.38
N MET A 30 5.36 -13.56 -4.51
CA MET A 30 5.39 -14.48 -5.63
C MET A 30 6.28 -15.63 -5.15
N ASP A 31 5.65 -16.66 -4.56
CA ASP A 31 6.23 -17.99 -4.56
C ASP A 31 6.35 -18.38 -6.03
N PHE A 32 7.50 -18.07 -6.62
CA PHE A 32 7.84 -18.48 -7.96
C PHE A 32 8.13 -19.99 -7.92
N ASP A 33 7.08 -20.78 -8.10
CA ASP A 33 7.21 -22.21 -8.33
C ASP A 33 7.65 -22.44 -9.78
N LEU A 34 8.97 -22.57 -9.96
CA LEU A 34 9.59 -22.92 -11.23
C LEU A 34 8.96 -24.19 -11.85
N ASN A 35 8.46 -25.13 -11.04
CA ASN A 35 7.80 -26.33 -11.55
C ASN A 35 6.38 -26.06 -12.08
N ALA A 36 5.65 -25.09 -11.52
CA ALA A 36 4.35 -24.67 -12.03
C ALA A 36 4.49 -23.95 -13.39
N ALA A 37 5.46 -23.05 -13.52
CA ALA A 37 5.75 -22.34 -14.77
C ALA A 37 6.22 -23.29 -15.89
N LEU A 38 7.01 -24.32 -15.55
CA LEU A 38 7.46 -25.33 -16.51
C LEU A 38 6.33 -26.30 -16.90
N ASN A 39 5.37 -26.56 -16.02
CA ASN A 39 4.21 -27.40 -16.32
C ASN A 39 3.21 -26.70 -17.27
N ASP A 40 2.99 -25.40 -17.11
CA ASP A 40 2.12 -24.63 -18.02
C ASP A 40 2.69 -24.57 -19.46
N TYR A 41 4.02 -24.53 -19.60
CA TYR A 41 4.67 -24.64 -20.92
C TYR A 41 4.43 -26.02 -21.57
N GLN A 42 4.43 -27.11 -20.79
CA GLN A 42 4.11 -28.44 -21.31
C GLN A 42 2.63 -28.60 -21.69
N VAL A 43 1.72 -27.95 -20.95
CA VAL A 43 0.29 -27.92 -21.29
C VAL A 43 0.05 -27.12 -22.58
N TYR A 44 0.75 -25.99 -22.75
CA TYR A 44 0.70 -25.18 -23.97
C TYR A 44 1.25 -25.91 -25.20
N MET A 45 2.38 -26.64 -25.05
CA MET A 45 2.94 -27.46 -26.13
C MET A 45 2.00 -28.61 -26.55
N ARG A 46 1.30 -29.24 -25.60
CA ARG A 46 0.30 -30.29 -25.90
C ARG A 46 -0.97 -29.74 -26.58
N ALA A 47 -1.31 -28.48 -26.34
CA ALA A 47 -2.43 -27.81 -27.02
C ALA A 47 -2.10 -27.45 -28.48
N LEU A 48 -0.83 -27.19 -28.79
CA LEU A 48 -0.36 -26.94 -30.17
C LEU A 48 -0.29 -28.21 -31.03
N GLU A 49 0.03 -29.36 -30.42
CA GLU A 49 0.08 -30.67 -31.11
C GLU A 49 -1.30 -31.25 -31.46
N SER A 50 -2.40 -30.67 -30.95
CA SER A 50 -3.76 -31.20 -31.13
C SER A 50 -4.60 -30.47 -32.20
N CYS A 51 -4.02 -29.58 -33.02
CA CYS A 51 -4.71 -28.99 -34.16
C CYS A 51 -4.66 -29.90 -35.42
N PRO A 52 -5.80 -30.28 -36.03
CA PRO A 52 -5.80 -31.09 -37.25
C PRO A 52 -5.28 -30.32 -38.47
N GLN A 53 -4.34 -30.93 -39.19
CA GLN A 53 -3.71 -30.40 -40.38
C GLN A 53 -4.71 -30.34 -41.56
N ALA A 54 -4.95 -29.14 -42.10
CA ALA A 54 -5.81 -28.92 -43.25
C ALA A 54 -5.20 -29.51 -44.54
N ALA A 55 -6.04 -30.20 -45.31
CA ALA A 55 -5.69 -30.86 -46.56
C ALA A 55 -5.41 -29.87 -47.70
N ALA A 56 -4.38 -30.15 -48.51
CA ALA A 56 -4.23 -29.57 -49.84
C ALA A 56 -3.75 -30.63 -50.84
N SER A 57 -4.53 -30.78 -51.90
CA SER A 57 -4.40 -31.76 -52.98
C SER A 57 -3.45 -31.30 -54.10
N ALA A 58 -2.84 -32.30 -54.73
CA ALA A 58 -2.30 -32.39 -56.11
C ALA A 58 -0.85 -31.90 -56.42
N PRO A 59 -0.15 -32.55 -57.39
CA PRO A 59 1.28 -32.89 -57.29
C PRO A 59 2.20 -32.18 -58.33
N PRO A 60 3.55 -32.23 -58.19
CA PRO A 60 4.48 -31.79 -59.23
C PRO A 60 4.95 -32.95 -60.13
N PRO A 61 5.42 -32.69 -61.37
CA PRO A 61 5.86 -33.73 -62.30
C PRO A 61 7.27 -34.23 -61.95
N ALA A 62 7.47 -35.53 -62.16
CA ALA A 62 8.72 -36.25 -61.92
C ALA A 62 9.70 -36.13 -63.10
N LEU A 63 11.02 -36.12 -62.81
CA LEU A 63 12.08 -36.86 -63.51
C LEU A 63 13.45 -36.72 -62.77
N ARG A 64 13.68 -37.63 -61.81
CA ARG A 64 14.83 -38.55 -61.56
C ARG A 64 16.28 -38.21 -62.06
N PRO A 65 17.35 -38.81 -61.46
CA PRO A 65 18.17 -38.21 -60.41
C PRO A 65 19.68 -38.19 -60.72
N ALA A 66 20.46 -37.34 -60.02
CA ALA A 66 21.92 -37.47 -59.94
C ALA A 66 22.33 -37.68 -58.48
N SER A 67 22.90 -38.86 -58.25
CA SER A 67 23.30 -39.42 -56.96
C SER A 67 24.43 -38.61 -56.31
N GLY A 68 24.17 -38.09 -55.12
CA GLY A 68 25.18 -37.54 -54.21
C GLY A 68 24.50 -37.30 -52.87
N GLY A 69 24.77 -38.18 -51.90
CA GLY A 69 24.02 -38.29 -50.65
C GLY A 69 23.95 -36.98 -49.86
N LEU A 70 22.81 -36.31 -49.92
CA LEU A 70 22.35 -35.35 -48.92
C LEU A 70 21.56 -36.15 -47.88
N ALA A 71 22.17 -36.32 -46.71
CA ALA A 71 21.48 -36.77 -45.52
C ALA A 71 20.25 -35.87 -45.30
N SER A 72 19.09 -36.50 -45.13
CA SER A 72 17.83 -35.85 -44.75
C SER A 72 18.03 -34.90 -43.56
N PRO A 73 17.29 -33.78 -43.47
CA PRO A 73 17.34 -32.90 -42.32
C PRO A 73 16.85 -33.69 -41.10
N SER A 74 17.78 -33.94 -40.19
CA SER A 74 17.53 -34.54 -38.90
C SER A 74 16.45 -33.76 -38.16
N ALA A 75 15.46 -34.50 -37.64
CA ALA A 75 14.44 -34.04 -36.72
C ALA A 75 15.01 -33.03 -35.71
N SER A 76 14.33 -31.90 -35.53
CA SER A 76 14.67 -30.86 -34.57
C SER A 76 14.77 -31.47 -33.17
N ARG A 77 15.99 -31.69 -32.71
CA ARG A 77 16.28 -32.08 -31.33
C ARG A 77 15.62 -31.03 -30.42
N PRO A 78 14.88 -31.41 -29.37
CA PRO A 78 14.36 -30.46 -28.40
C PRO A 78 15.53 -29.67 -27.80
N THR A 79 15.48 -28.35 -27.87
CA THR A 79 16.47 -27.47 -27.24
C THR A 79 16.45 -27.72 -25.73
N THR A 80 17.56 -28.17 -25.18
CA THR A 80 17.74 -28.39 -23.73
C THR A 80 18.48 -27.21 -23.11
N TYR A 81 18.51 -27.12 -21.77
CA TYR A 81 19.26 -26.07 -21.06
C TYR A 81 20.72 -25.96 -21.52
N HIS A 82 21.37 -27.09 -21.79
CA HIS A 82 22.75 -27.14 -22.25
C HIS A 82 22.95 -26.53 -23.66
N ASP A 83 21.87 -26.40 -24.43
CA ASP A 83 21.89 -25.81 -25.76
C ASP A 83 21.68 -24.27 -25.73
N LEU A 84 21.30 -23.70 -24.57
CA LEU A 84 21.02 -22.26 -24.45
C LEU A 84 22.30 -21.41 -24.50
N PRO A 85 22.42 -20.40 -25.38
CA PRO A 85 23.56 -19.47 -25.41
C PRO A 85 23.81 -18.76 -24.06
N PRO A 86 25.06 -18.39 -23.72
CA PRO A 86 25.36 -17.74 -22.44
C PRO A 86 24.58 -16.45 -22.20
N GLU A 87 24.23 -15.73 -23.26
CA GLU A 87 23.44 -14.49 -23.20
C GLU A 87 22.01 -14.77 -22.71
N LEU A 88 21.40 -15.88 -23.14
CA LEU A 88 20.08 -16.27 -22.62
C LEU A 88 20.16 -16.76 -21.18
N ILE A 89 21.25 -17.46 -20.80
CA ILE A 89 21.48 -17.85 -19.39
C ILE A 89 21.64 -16.61 -18.51
N GLN A 90 22.35 -15.58 -18.99
CA GLN A 90 22.48 -14.30 -18.31
C GLN A 90 21.12 -13.60 -18.18
N GLN A 91 20.33 -13.52 -19.26
CA GLN A 91 18.99 -12.92 -19.22
C GLN A 91 18.06 -13.64 -18.24
N ILE A 92 18.07 -14.98 -18.21
CA ILE A 92 17.35 -15.75 -17.19
C ILE A 92 17.87 -15.35 -15.79
N GLY A 93 19.19 -15.25 -15.66
CA GLY A 93 19.90 -14.83 -14.44
C GLY A 93 19.49 -13.47 -13.89
N ASP A 94 19.16 -12.52 -14.76
CA ASP A 94 18.72 -11.18 -14.38
C ASP A 94 17.36 -11.19 -13.65
N TYR A 95 16.54 -12.23 -13.88
CA TYR A 95 15.27 -12.45 -13.19
C TYR A 95 15.37 -13.40 -11.98
N VAL A 96 16.55 -13.97 -11.69
CA VAL A 96 16.73 -14.84 -10.53
C VAL A 96 16.74 -14.00 -9.24
N PRO A 97 15.89 -14.34 -8.25
CA PRO A 97 15.93 -13.68 -6.94
C PRO A 97 17.32 -13.71 -6.34
N VAL A 98 17.74 -12.61 -5.69
CA VAL A 98 19.12 -12.46 -5.22
C VAL A 98 19.54 -13.61 -4.30
N GLN A 99 18.61 -14.18 -3.52
CA GLN A 99 18.84 -15.31 -2.61
C GLN A 99 19.21 -16.62 -3.32
N ASP A 100 18.75 -16.80 -4.57
CA ASP A 100 18.93 -18.03 -5.34
C ASP A 100 20.10 -17.97 -6.33
N VAL A 101 20.79 -16.82 -6.40
CA VAL A 101 21.89 -16.58 -7.34
C VAL A 101 23.03 -17.61 -7.16
N GLU A 102 23.36 -17.99 -5.91
CA GLU A 102 24.40 -19.01 -5.68
C GLU A 102 23.98 -20.38 -6.22
N ASN A 103 22.75 -20.82 -5.90
CA ASN A 103 22.20 -22.09 -6.34
C ASN A 103 22.15 -22.17 -7.86
N PHE A 104 21.63 -21.13 -8.53
CA PHE A 104 21.55 -21.10 -9.98
C PHE A 104 22.95 -21.04 -10.63
N SER A 105 23.89 -20.29 -10.04
CA SER A 105 25.25 -20.21 -10.57
C SER A 105 26.06 -21.50 -10.43
N ALA A 106 25.64 -22.43 -9.55
CA ALA A 106 26.31 -23.69 -9.30
C ALA A 106 25.92 -24.80 -10.28
N VAL A 107 24.93 -24.57 -11.16
CA VAL A 107 24.40 -25.59 -12.09
C VAL A 107 25.48 -26.17 -12.99
N ASP A 108 26.27 -25.32 -13.64
CA ASP A 108 27.46 -25.74 -14.38
C ASP A 108 28.46 -24.58 -14.55
N ARG A 109 29.63 -24.87 -15.12
CA ARG A 109 30.70 -23.89 -15.32
C ARG A 109 30.29 -22.74 -16.26
N ARG A 110 29.46 -23.01 -17.26
CA ARG A 110 29.00 -21.99 -18.23
C ARG A 110 28.08 -21.01 -17.53
N THR A 111 27.12 -21.51 -16.75
CA THR A 111 26.19 -20.70 -15.96
C THR A 111 26.92 -19.89 -14.91
N TYR A 112 27.91 -20.48 -14.24
CA TYR A 112 28.77 -19.77 -13.30
C TYR A 112 29.43 -18.53 -13.91
N HIS A 113 29.92 -18.64 -15.15
CA HIS A 113 30.55 -17.53 -15.86
C HIS A 113 29.52 -16.53 -16.43
N ALA A 114 28.40 -17.01 -16.98
CA ALA A 114 27.32 -16.15 -17.48
C ALA A 114 26.69 -15.30 -16.35
N MET A 115 26.60 -15.86 -15.13
CA MET A 115 26.05 -15.20 -13.95
C MET A 115 27.03 -14.23 -13.25
N HIS A 116 28.18 -13.89 -13.86
CA HIS A 116 29.24 -13.13 -13.17
C HIS A 116 28.72 -11.83 -12.55
N SER A 117 28.04 -11.00 -13.33
CA SER A 117 27.49 -9.72 -12.86
C SER A 117 26.50 -9.90 -11.70
N ARG A 118 25.53 -10.80 -11.85
CA ARG A 118 24.53 -11.10 -10.81
C ARG A 118 25.16 -11.62 -9.51
N ARG A 119 26.22 -12.43 -9.61
CA ARG A 119 26.98 -12.92 -8.45
C ARG A 119 27.74 -11.81 -7.73
N VAL A 120 28.21 -10.80 -8.44
CA VAL A 120 28.81 -9.61 -7.83
C VAL A 120 27.74 -8.87 -7.00
N VAL A 121 26.53 -8.70 -7.53
CA VAL A 121 25.39 -8.12 -6.79
C VAL A 121 25.05 -8.94 -5.55
N HIS A 122 24.93 -10.27 -5.68
CA HIS A 122 24.69 -11.17 -4.53
C HIS A 122 25.74 -10.99 -3.43
N ARG A 123 27.02 -10.86 -3.78
CA ARG A 123 28.09 -10.63 -2.79
C ARG A 123 27.89 -9.32 -2.02
N TYR A 124 27.52 -8.24 -2.71
CA TYR A 124 27.24 -6.95 -2.04
C TYR A 124 25.98 -7.03 -1.18
N TRP A 125 24.93 -7.70 -1.65
CA TRP A 125 23.72 -7.97 -0.87
C TRP A 125 24.02 -8.79 0.40
N GLN A 126 24.83 -9.84 0.31
CA GLN A 126 25.21 -10.64 1.47
C GLN A 126 26.03 -9.82 2.48
N ARG A 127 26.95 -8.99 1.99
CA ARG A 127 27.73 -8.08 2.85
C ARG A 127 26.86 -7.02 3.51
N ALA A 128 25.88 -6.45 2.80
CA ALA A 128 24.90 -5.51 3.34
C ALA A 128 24.16 -6.10 4.56
N ASN A 129 23.75 -7.37 4.47
CA ASN A 129 23.09 -8.09 5.57
C ASN A 129 23.99 -8.31 6.81
N GLN A 130 25.31 -8.18 6.66
CA GLN A 130 26.29 -8.39 7.73
C GLN A 130 26.85 -7.09 8.30
N VAL A 131 26.40 -5.93 7.81
CA VAL A 131 26.88 -4.63 8.30
C VAL A 131 26.47 -4.41 9.76
N VAL A 132 27.42 -3.88 10.54
CA VAL A 132 27.28 -3.60 11.98
C VAL A 132 27.68 -2.19 12.39
N SER A 133 28.15 -1.35 11.46
CA SER A 133 28.57 0.03 11.74
C SER A 133 28.40 0.93 10.53
N LEU A 134 28.31 2.25 10.76
CA LEU A 134 28.31 3.28 9.73
C LEU A 134 29.58 3.24 8.86
N ALA A 135 30.74 2.92 9.45
CA ALA A 135 31.98 2.79 8.69
C ALA A 135 31.85 1.68 7.63
N SER A 136 31.27 0.55 8.00
CA SER A 136 31.00 -0.56 7.08
C SER A 136 29.91 -0.23 6.06
N VAL A 137 28.88 0.53 6.43
CA VAL A 137 27.90 1.08 5.44
C VAL A 137 28.63 1.93 4.40
N ASN A 138 29.41 2.91 4.84
CA ASN A 138 30.13 3.83 3.94
C ASN A 138 31.11 3.11 3.03
N GLN A 139 31.87 2.16 3.59
CA GLN A 139 32.77 1.32 2.82
C GLN A 139 32.01 0.55 1.73
N LEU A 140 30.89 -0.09 2.08
CA LEU A 140 30.10 -0.87 1.14
C LEU A 140 29.53 0.00 0.01
N LEU A 141 28.94 1.15 0.35
CA LEU A 141 28.37 2.08 -0.63
C LEU A 141 29.44 2.61 -1.60
N ASN A 142 30.62 2.97 -1.10
CA ASN A 142 31.74 3.45 -1.92
C ASN A 142 32.28 2.34 -2.85
N GLU A 143 32.41 1.11 -2.33
CA GLU A 143 32.87 -0.02 -3.14
C GLU A 143 31.87 -0.40 -4.23
N MET A 144 30.57 -0.33 -3.94
CA MET A 144 29.51 -0.56 -4.92
C MET A 144 29.60 0.48 -6.05
N GLU A 145 29.75 1.76 -5.73
CA GLU A 145 29.87 2.85 -6.72
C GLU A 145 31.06 2.69 -7.66
N GLY A 146 32.16 2.08 -7.20
CA GLY A 146 33.33 1.78 -8.05
C GLY A 146 33.26 0.46 -8.82
N THR A 147 32.34 -0.45 -8.48
CA THR A 147 32.34 -1.84 -8.99
C THR A 147 31.10 -2.18 -9.81
N LEU A 148 29.94 -1.68 -9.41
CA LEU A 148 28.67 -1.91 -10.11
C LEU A 148 28.51 -0.83 -11.18
N ALA A 149 28.47 -1.27 -12.44
CA ALA A 149 28.44 -0.35 -13.58
C ALA A 149 27.02 0.15 -13.89
N ASP A 150 26.00 -0.65 -13.56
CA ASP A 150 24.59 -0.30 -13.77
C ASP A 150 23.94 0.12 -12.45
N PRO A 151 23.37 1.34 -12.34
CA PRO A 151 22.63 1.77 -11.17
C PRO A 151 21.56 0.80 -10.67
N ALA A 152 20.90 0.03 -11.56
CA ALA A 152 19.90 -0.96 -11.16
C ALA A 152 20.48 -2.07 -10.26
N GLN A 153 21.78 -2.38 -10.40
CA GLN A 153 22.47 -3.38 -9.57
C GLN A 153 22.61 -2.94 -8.10
N HIS A 154 22.40 -1.66 -7.80
CA HIS A 154 22.47 -1.14 -6.44
C HIS A 154 21.19 -1.38 -5.63
N VAL A 155 20.07 -1.71 -6.29
CA VAL A 155 18.74 -1.82 -5.65
C VAL A 155 18.76 -2.81 -4.49
N GLU A 156 19.15 -4.07 -4.74
CA GLU A 156 19.03 -5.11 -3.71
C GLU A 156 20.04 -4.93 -2.57
N PRO A 157 21.32 -4.56 -2.81
CA PRO A 157 22.23 -4.30 -1.70
C PRO A 157 21.80 -3.10 -0.85
N ILE A 158 21.27 -2.01 -1.45
CA ILE A 158 20.76 -0.88 -0.67
C ILE A 158 19.50 -1.27 0.11
N GLU A 159 18.60 -2.06 -0.47
CA GLU A 159 17.42 -2.56 0.23
C GLU A 159 17.78 -3.47 1.41
N ALA A 160 18.82 -4.31 1.27
CA ALA A 160 19.37 -5.09 2.39
C ALA A 160 19.99 -4.19 3.48
N LEU A 161 20.71 -3.12 3.10
CA LEU A 161 21.20 -2.13 4.06
C LEU A 161 20.06 -1.44 4.82
N ARG A 162 18.96 -1.09 4.13
CA ARG A 162 17.76 -0.52 4.75
C ARG A 162 17.20 -1.44 5.83
N GLN A 163 17.03 -2.72 5.52
CA GLN A 163 16.56 -3.72 6.49
C GLN A 163 17.52 -3.86 7.68
N ARG A 164 18.82 -3.61 7.47
CA ARG A 164 19.84 -3.68 8.52
C ARG A 164 19.98 -2.41 9.36
N LEU A 165 19.35 -1.30 8.97
CA LEU A 165 19.47 0.01 9.64
C LEU A 165 19.22 -0.05 11.15
N GLU A 166 18.19 -0.79 11.57
CA GLU A 166 17.82 -0.92 12.99
C GLU A 166 18.84 -1.70 13.82
N ALA A 167 19.68 -2.50 13.19
CA ALA A 167 20.71 -3.25 13.88
C ALA A 167 22.01 -2.46 14.09
N LEU A 168 22.14 -1.29 13.45
CA LEU A 168 23.29 -0.42 13.65
C LEU A 168 23.25 0.23 15.05
N PRO A 169 24.41 0.65 15.59
CA PRO A 169 24.47 1.42 16.82
C PRO A 169 23.58 2.65 16.72
N TYR A 170 22.78 2.91 17.75
CA TYR A 170 21.76 3.95 17.76
C TYR A 170 22.28 5.33 17.29
N ARG A 171 23.48 5.73 17.74
CA ARG A 171 24.12 7.02 17.38
C ARG A 171 24.51 7.13 15.90
N GLU A 172 24.64 6.01 15.21
CA GLU A 172 25.10 5.93 13.82
C GLU A 172 23.93 5.84 12.82
N ARG A 173 22.74 5.43 13.28
CA ARG A 173 21.59 5.18 12.42
C ARG A 173 21.19 6.39 11.59
N GLY A 174 21.24 7.60 12.17
CA GLY A 174 20.79 8.81 11.49
C GLY A 174 21.65 9.14 10.27
N GLU A 175 22.97 9.08 10.43
CA GLU A 175 23.88 9.28 9.30
C GLU A 175 23.81 8.12 8.31
N ALA A 176 23.67 6.87 8.78
CA ALA A 176 23.48 5.73 7.89
C ALA A 176 22.22 5.87 7.03
N PHE A 177 21.11 6.36 7.62
CA PHE A 177 19.88 6.69 6.89
C PHE A 177 20.17 7.70 5.77
N LYS A 178 20.81 8.84 6.09
CA LYS A 178 21.11 9.88 5.09
C LYS A 178 21.98 9.35 3.95
N ARG A 179 22.96 8.49 4.27
CA ARG A 179 23.86 7.87 3.29
C ARG A 179 23.10 6.94 2.35
N MET A 180 22.27 6.05 2.87
CA MET A 180 21.45 5.15 2.06
C MET A 180 20.41 5.92 1.23
N TYR A 181 19.77 6.94 1.82
CA TYR A 181 18.79 7.78 1.14
C TYR A 181 19.42 8.55 -0.03
N ALA A 182 20.63 9.10 0.16
CA ALA A 182 21.38 9.76 -0.89
C ALA A 182 21.89 8.79 -1.96
N ALA A 183 22.30 7.58 -1.57
CA ALA A 183 22.71 6.55 -2.52
C ALA A 183 21.53 6.08 -3.40
N ALA A 184 20.35 5.92 -2.80
CA ALA A 184 19.13 5.58 -3.52
C ALA A 184 18.74 6.65 -4.57
N GLN A 185 19.03 7.94 -4.32
CA GLN A 185 18.77 9.01 -5.30
C GLN A 185 19.49 8.79 -6.65
N ARG A 186 20.59 8.04 -6.65
CA ARG A 186 21.39 7.77 -7.86
C ARG A 186 20.88 6.59 -8.67
N ILE A 187 19.83 5.90 -8.21
CA ILE A 187 19.21 4.77 -8.89
C ILE A 187 17.98 5.27 -9.67
N PRO A 188 18.01 5.27 -11.02
CA PRO A 188 16.86 5.64 -11.83
C PRO A 188 15.67 4.70 -11.57
N LYS A 189 14.46 5.26 -11.51
CA LYS A 189 13.16 4.56 -11.30
C LYS A 189 12.99 3.88 -9.93
N ASP A 190 13.91 3.02 -9.52
CA ASP A 190 13.76 2.21 -8.31
C ASP A 190 14.25 2.93 -7.04
N GLY A 191 15.11 3.94 -7.20
CA GLY A 191 15.65 4.72 -6.09
C GLY A 191 14.59 5.44 -5.26
N VAL A 192 13.52 5.93 -5.90
CA VAL A 192 12.42 6.59 -5.19
C VAL A 192 11.69 5.60 -4.28
N GLN A 193 11.50 4.35 -4.71
CA GLN A 193 10.79 3.34 -3.91
C GLN A 193 11.57 2.99 -2.63
N ILE A 194 12.90 2.90 -2.73
CA ILE A 194 13.76 2.73 -1.55
C ILE A 194 13.65 3.92 -0.60
N GLN A 195 13.63 5.16 -1.14
CA GLN A 195 13.46 6.37 -0.32
C GLN A 195 12.09 6.44 0.36
N LYS A 196 11.01 6.06 -0.34
CA LYS A 196 9.66 5.93 0.21
C LYS A 196 9.65 4.92 1.35
N ALA A 197 10.23 3.73 1.14
CA ALA A 197 10.34 2.69 2.16
C ALA A 197 11.17 3.13 3.38
N LEU A 198 12.25 3.90 3.18
CA LEU A 198 13.04 4.48 4.26
C LEU A 198 12.21 5.44 5.13
N LEU A 199 11.45 6.35 4.50
CA LEU A 199 10.59 7.29 5.23
C LEU A 199 9.52 6.57 6.04
N LEU A 200 8.76 5.68 5.40
CA LEU A 200 7.63 4.99 6.03
C LEU A 200 8.07 4.02 7.15
N HIS A 201 9.15 3.26 6.93
CA HIS A 201 9.51 2.17 7.85
C HIS A 201 10.59 2.51 8.87
N SER A 202 11.35 3.59 8.67
CA SER A 202 12.49 3.88 9.55
C SER A 202 12.34 5.17 10.34
N LEU A 203 11.69 6.22 9.81
CA LEU A 203 11.69 7.55 10.47
C LEU A 203 11.09 7.49 11.90
N HIS A 204 9.95 6.83 12.06
CA HIS A 204 9.27 6.68 13.36
C HIS A 204 10.12 5.94 14.41
N LYS A 205 11.15 5.20 14.01
CA LYS A 205 12.03 4.42 14.90
C LYS A 205 13.21 5.23 15.47
N PHE A 206 13.44 6.43 14.95
CA PHE A 206 14.41 7.36 15.50
C PHE A 206 13.87 8.10 16.72
N HIS A 207 14.74 8.63 17.58
CA HIS A 207 14.32 9.58 18.61
C HIS A 207 13.90 10.89 17.98
N TRP A 208 12.94 11.58 18.62
CA TRP A 208 12.29 12.79 18.10
C TRP A 208 13.28 13.82 17.54
N SER A 209 14.36 14.12 18.26
CA SER A 209 15.38 15.10 17.83
C SER A 209 16.08 14.76 16.51
N HIS A 210 16.17 13.47 16.15
CA HIS A 210 16.71 13.04 14.86
C HIS A 210 15.64 12.96 13.78
N ARG A 211 14.36 12.80 14.14
CA ARG A 211 13.25 12.74 13.17
C ARG A 211 13.14 14.05 12.41
N ASP A 212 13.23 15.17 13.13
CA ASP A 212 13.21 16.53 12.56
C ASP A 212 14.32 16.70 11.51
N GLU A 213 15.56 16.38 11.89
CA GLU A 213 16.74 16.49 11.02
C GLU A 213 16.64 15.59 9.78
N LEU A 214 16.14 14.36 9.94
CA LEU A 214 15.98 13.41 8.83
C LEU A 214 14.84 13.80 7.90
N PHE A 215 13.75 14.35 8.44
CA PHE A 215 12.66 14.91 7.66
C PHE A 215 13.17 16.06 6.79
N ASP A 216 13.85 17.04 7.38
CA ASP A 216 14.34 18.21 6.66
C ASP A 216 15.36 17.82 5.58
N PHE A 217 16.21 16.83 5.87
CA PHE A 217 17.11 16.25 4.88
C PHE A 217 16.36 15.63 3.70
N ALA A 218 15.36 14.79 3.96
CA ALA A 218 14.57 14.15 2.90
C ALA A 218 13.74 15.17 2.10
N TYR A 219 13.17 16.17 2.78
CA TYR A 219 12.46 17.28 2.15
C TYR A 219 13.38 18.07 1.21
N ALA A 220 14.59 18.43 1.65
CA ALA A 220 15.56 19.13 0.81
C ALA A 220 16.03 18.31 -0.41
N MET A 221 16.09 16.98 -0.27
CA MET A 221 16.38 16.08 -1.39
C MET A 221 15.21 16.01 -2.37
N ALA A 222 13.98 15.88 -1.87
CA ALA A 222 12.77 15.85 -2.67
C ALA A 222 12.58 17.13 -3.51
N GLN A 223 12.96 18.30 -2.95
CA GLN A 223 12.91 19.59 -3.65
C GLN A 223 13.85 19.69 -4.85
N ARG A 224 14.91 18.88 -4.91
CA ARG A 224 15.91 18.92 -5.99
C ARG A 224 15.52 18.09 -7.20
N ARG A 225 14.47 17.26 -7.08
CA ARG A 225 13.96 16.43 -8.19
C ARG A 225 13.26 17.29 -9.22
N ALA A 226 13.34 16.89 -10.48
CA ALA A 226 12.62 17.56 -11.54
C ALA A 226 11.10 17.33 -11.39
N PRO A 227 10.23 18.26 -11.82
CA PRO A 227 8.78 18.10 -11.69
C PRO A 227 8.22 16.86 -12.40
N GLU A 228 8.92 16.34 -13.41
CA GLU A 228 8.50 15.16 -14.17
C GLU A 228 8.85 13.84 -13.47
N GLU A 229 9.78 13.87 -12.51
CA GLU A 229 10.26 12.69 -11.78
C GLU A 229 9.30 12.31 -10.65
N ASP A 230 9.18 11.01 -10.38
CA ASP A 230 8.50 10.52 -9.19
C ASP A 230 9.13 11.09 -7.93
N ASN A 231 8.31 11.35 -6.91
CA ASN A 231 8.74 12.02 -5.69
C ASN A 231 8.18 11.34 -4.43
N VAL A 232 8.56 11.86 -3.27
CA VAL A 232 8.27 11.31 -1.94
C VAL A 232 7.34 12.20 -1.10
N TRP A 233 6.61 13.11 -1.74
CA TRP A 233 5.81 14.13 -1.02
C TRP A 233 4.76 13.51 -0.12
N THR A 234 4.08 12.46 -0.59
CA THR A 234 3.07 11.73 0.16
C THR A 234 3.68 11.05 1.38
N GLU A 235 4.83 10.40 1.24
CA GLU A 235 5.53 9.73 2.34
C GLU A 235 6.14 10.72 3.33
N LEU A 236 6.58 11.90 2.87
CA LEU A 236 6.97 13.00 3.74
C LEU A 236 5.78 13.49 4.56
N ALA A 237 4.63 13.74 3.94
CA ALA A 237 3.42 14.13 4.66
C ALA A 237 2.99 13.06 5.66
N ASP A 238 3.06 11.78 5.28
CA ASP A 238 2.74 10.66 6.16
C ASP A 238 3.62 10.68 7.41
N SER A 239 4.93 10.89 7.20
CA SER A 239 5.93 10.92 8.27
C SER A 239 5.77 12.05 9.29
N LEU A 240 4.93 13.06 9.01
CA LEU A 240 4.57 14.09 9.98
C LEU A 240 3.93 13.52 11.25
N GLU A 241 3.29 12.33 11.19
CA GLU A 241 2.76 11.65 12.37
C GLU A 241 3.83 11.32 13.41
N SER A 242 5.09 11.20 12.96
CA SER A 242 6.22 10.90 13.82
C SER A 242 6.77 12.14 14.53
N LEU A 243 6.28 13.33 14.21
CA LEU A 243 6.69 14.59 14.85
C LEU A 243 5.86 14.87 16.11
N LEU A 244 6.34 15.80 16.93
CA LEU A 244 5.65 16.14 18.16
C LEU A 244 4.33 16.86 17.87
N PHE A 245 3.24 16.38 18.47
CA PHE A 245 1.89 16.90 18.35
C PHE A 245 1.81 18.40 18.69
N GLY A 246 1.21 19.20 17.81
CA GLY A 246 1.02 20.64 17.98
C GLY A 246 2.31 21.47 18.02
N SER A 247 3.47 20.87 17.76
CA SER A 247 4.75 21.59 17.77
C SER A 247 4.84 22.62 16.63
N ALA A 248 5.61 23.69 16.85
CA ALA A 248 5.81 24.72 15.84
C ALA A 248 6.44 24.13 14.55
N GLU A 249 7.34 23.16 14.73
CA GLU A 249 8.03 22.47 13.66
C GLU A 249 7.10 21.57 12.84
N PHE A 250 6.14 20.89 13.49
CA PHE A 250 5.09 20.16 12.78
C PHE A 250 4.24 21.10 11.92
N VAL A 251 3.78 22.22 12.50
CA VAL A 251 2.95 23.22 11.81
C VAL A 251 3.67 23.77 10.58
N GLU A 252 4.93 24.20 10.75
CA GLU A 252 5.73 24.78 9.67
C GLU A 252 5.89 23.79 8.50
N ARG A 253 6.23 22.54 8.79
CA ARG A 253 6.41 21.50 7.78
C ARG A 253 5.10 21.10 7.10
N TYR A 254 4.01 21.02 7.85
CA TYR A 254 2.68 20.79 7.30
C TYR A 254 2.30 21.90 6.30
N GLN A 255 2.44 23.16 6.70
CA GLN A 255 2.15 24.30 5.84
C GLN A 255 3.07 24.34 4.61
N ALA A 256 4.35 23.99 4.78
CA ALA A 256 5.29 23.88 3.67
C ALA A 256 4.90 22.80 2.66
N LEU A 257 4.23 21.72 3.08
CA LEU A 257 3.69 20.69 2.18
C LEU A 257 2.38 21.15 1.51
N VAL A 258 1.49 21.81 2.25
CA VAL A 258 0.25 22.40 1.69
C VAL A 258 0.57 23.43 0.60
N ALA A 259 1.54 24.31 0.84
CA ALA A 259 1.96 25.34 -0.12
C ALA A 259 2.49 24.76 -1.44
N ARG A 260 2.89 23.48 -1.46
CA ARG A 260 3.37 22.82 -2.68
C ARG A 260 2.25 22.36 -3.60
N LEU A 261 1.03 22.15 -3.09
CA LEU A 261 -0.07 21.55 -3.86
C LEU A 261 -0.27 22.19 -5.23
N GLY A 262 -0.24 23.53 -5.29
CA GLY A 262 -0.40 24.27 -6.56
C GLY A 262 0.70 24.06 -7.61
N SER A 263 1.84 23.47 -7.23
CA SER A 263 2.97 23.18 -8.13
C SER A 263 3.09 21.71 -8.53
N LEU A 264 2.28 20.83 -7.93
CA LEU A 264 2.36 19.38 -8.14
C LEU A 264 1.49 18.92 -9.32
N ARG A 265 1.82 17.78 -9.90
CA ARG A 265 0.98 17.12 -10.92
C ARG A 265 -0.33 16.64 -10.28
N VAL A 266 -1.36 16.46 -11.11
CA VAL A 266 -2.68 16.00 -10.66
C VAL A 266 -2.60 14.71 -9.83
N SER A 267 -1.82 13.73 -10.29
CA SER A 267 -1.64 12.45 -9.58
C SER A 267 -0.99 12.64 -8.20
N GLU A 268 0.01 13.51 -8.11
CA GLU A 268 0.71 13.81 -6.86
C GLU A 268 -0.19 14.58 -5.88
N GLN A 269 -1.00 15.52 -6.37
CA GLN A 269 -2.00 16.20 -5.55
C GLN A 269 -3.03 15.20 -5.01
N ALA A 270 -3.53 14.29 -5.87
CA ALA A 270 -4.52 13.29 -5.50
C ALA A 270 -4.02 12.32 -4.42
N GLU A 271 -2.72 11.97 -4.43
CA GLU A 271 -2.10 11.16 -3.38
C GLU A 271 -1.81 11.96 -2.10
N LEU A 272 -1.37 13.22 -2.23
CA LEU A 272 -0.93 14.03 -1.09
C LEU A 272 -2.09 14.58 -0.25
N ILE A 273 -3.18 15.03 -0.88
CA ILE A 273 -4.30 15.69 -0.18
C ILE A 273 -4.92 14.78 0.90
N PRO A 274 -5.27 13.51 0.65
CA PRO A 274 -5.82 12.62 1.68
C PRO A 274 -4.88 12.48 2.88
N VAL A 275 -3.57 12.38 2.64
CA VAL A 275 -2.57 12.27 3.71
C VAL A 275 -2.49 13.56 4.52
N LEU A 276 -2.50 14.72 3.88
CA LEU A 276 -2.55 16.00 4.59
C LEU A 276 -3.84 16.16 5.42
N CYS A 277 -4.98 15.66 4.95
CA CYS A 277 -6.22 15.65 5.75
C CYS A 277 -6.05 14.80 7.01
N LEU A 278 -5.53 13.58 6.87
CA LEU A 278 -5.25 12.68 8.01
C LEU A 278 -4.32 13.31 9.04
N ARG A 279 -3.35 14.12 8.60
CA ARG A 279 -2.38 14.76 9.50
C ARG A 279 -2.95 15.95 10.24
N MET A 280 -4.11 16.49 9.87
CA MET A 280 -4.75 17.59 10.59
C MET A 280 -5.06 17.27 12.06
N ILE A 281 -5.29 15.99 12.41
CA ILE A 281 -5.50 15.60 13.81
C ILE A 281 -4.32 15.98 14.72
N HIS A 282 -3.11 16.12 14.16
CA HIS A 282 -1.88 16.38 14.90
C HIS A 282 -1.71 17.85 15.30
N PHE A 283 -2.58 18.76 14.84
CA PHE A 283 -2.64 20.15 15.33
C PHE A 283 -3.26 20.24 16.73
N GLY A 284 -4.17 19.32 17.08
CA GLY A 284 -5.00 19.41 18.28
C GLY A 284 -6.37 20.02 18.02
N GLY A 285 -7.40 19.51 18.71
CA GLY A 285 -8.80 19.85 18.43
C GLY A 285 -9.23 21.29 18.75
N GLY A 286 -8.32 22.16 19.17
CA GLY A 286 -8.58 23.58 19.46
C GLY A 286 -7.77 24.55 18.60
N ASP A 287 -7.05 24.05 17.58
CA ASP A 287 -6.23 24.91 16.71
C ASP A 287 -7.11 25.69 15.74
N ASP A 288 -7.02 27.03 15.81
CA ASP A 288 -7.84 27.97 15.05
C ASP A 288 -7.52 27.99 13.55
N ARG A 289 -6.42 27.37 13.14
CA ARG A 289 -6.01 27.27 11.73
C ARG A 289 -6.70 26.13 11.00
N LEU A 290 -7.25 25.15 11.72
CA LEU A 290 -7.83 23.94 11.13
C LEU A 290 -8.94 24.21 10.09
N PRO A 291 -9.91 25.11 10.33
CA PRO A 291 -10.94 25.41 9.31
C PRO A 291 -10.33 26.01 8.02
N GLY A 292 -9.32 26.87 8.16
CA GLY A 292 -8.63 27.47 7.02
C GLY A 292 -7.84 26.45 6.21
N LEU A 293 -7.12 25.55 6.88
CA LEU A 293 -6.38 24.46 6.24
C LEU A 293 -7.34 23.47 5.55
N TYR A 294 -8.46 23.13 6.20
CA TYR A 294 -9.51 22.31 5.61
C TYR A 294 -10.02 22.92 4.30
N ALA A 295 -10.32 24.23 4.31
CA ALA A 295 -10.83 24.92 3.14
C ALA A 295 -9.85 24.88 1.95
N VAL A 296 -8.55 25.06 2.21
CA VAL A 296 -7.50 24.97 1.18
C VAL A 296 -7.43 23.57 0.59
N LEU A 297 -7.40 22.52 1.43
CA LEU A 297 -7.35 21.14 0.95
C LEU A 297 -8.60 20.76 0.16
N ARG A 298 -9.78 21.23 0.60
CA ARG A 298 -11.04 21.04 -0.12
C ARG A 298 -11.04 21.73 -1.47
N GLU A 299 -10.56 22.97 -1.54
CA GLU A 299 -10.47 23.68 -2.82
C GLU A 299 -9.60 22.91 -3.82
N HIS A 300 -8.41 22.48 -3.40
CA HIS A 300 -7.53 21.68 -4.25
C HIS A 300 -8.17 20.34 -4.65
N ALA A 301 -8.82 19.63 -3.73
CA ALA A 301 -9.49 18.37 -4.00
C ALA A 301 -10.59 18.52 -5.07
N LEU A 302 -11.41 19.57 -4.97
CA LEU A 302 -12.50 19.83 -5.91
C LEU A 302 -12.01 20.31 -7.29
N GLN A 303 -10.77 20.80 -7.39
CA GLN A 303 -10.14 21.16 -8.67
C GLN A 303 -9.52 19.96 -9.41
N LEU A 304 -9.33 18.81 -8.74
CA LEU A 304 -8.84 17.60 -9.40
C LEU A 304 -9.85 17.11 -10.46
N PRO A 305 -9.42 16.42 -11.53
CA PRO A 305 -10.34 15.73 -12.42
C PRO A 305 -11.15 14.64 -11.68
N PRO A 306 -12.41 14.37 -12.04
CA PRO A 306 -13.24 13.36 -11.37
C PRO A 306 -12.60 11.97 -11.27
N SER A 307 -11.71 11.61 -12.21
CA SER A 307 -10.95 10.35 -12.19
C SER A 307 -9.91 10.23 -11.07
N HIS A 308 -9.65 11.31 -10.32
CA HIS A 308 -8.66 11.37 -9.24
C HIS A 308 -9.24 11.93 -7.92
N GLN A 309 -10.53 12.24 -7.87
CA GLN A 309 -11.14 12.94 -6.74
C GLN A 309 -11.53 12.03 -5.56
N GLY A 310 -11.69 10.72 -5.78
CA GLY A 310 -12.38 9.81 -4.86
C GLY A 310 -11.81 9.81 -3.44
N ALA A 311 -10.50 9.60 -3.30
CA ALA A 311 -9.85 9.57 -1.99
C ALA A 311 -9.95 10.92 -1.26
N SER A 312 -9.65 12.03 -1.95
CA SER A 312 -9.67 13.36 -1.34
C SER A 312 -11.08 13.74 -0.88
N VAL A 313 -12.10 13.52 -1.70
CA VAL A 313 -13.50 13.81 -1.35
C VAL A 313 -13.96 12.95 -0.17
N GLY A 314 -13.68 11.65 -0.19
CA GLY A 314 -14.05 10.74 0.89
C GLY A 314 -13.40 11.12 2.23
N VAL A 315 -12.10 11.39 2.23
CA VAL A 315 -11.37 11.75 3.45
C VAL A 315 -11.77 13.14 3.95
N LEU A 316 -11.97 14.13 3.07
CA LEU A 316 -12.48 15.43 3.50
C LEU A 316 -13.86 15.32 4.17
N ALA A 317 -14.72 14.41 3.68
CA ALA A 317 -16.02 14.15 4.28
C ALA A 317 -15.89 13.50 5.67
N SER A 318 -14.89 12.64 5.89
CA SER A 318 -14.65 12.06 7.22
C SER A 318 -14.09 13.07 8.22
N PHE A 319 -13.35 14.08 7.76
CA PHE A 319 -12.72 15.09 8.62
C PHE A 319 -13.49 16.39 8.78
N ILE A 320 -14.81 16.39 8.55
CA ILE A 320 -15.66 17.57 8.81
C ILE A 320 -15.63 18.05 10.27
N LEU A 321 -15.16 17.20 11.21
CA LEU A 321 -15.02 17.54 12.64
C LEU A 321 -14.16 18.80 12.88
N PHE A 322 -13.27 19.14 11.95
CA PHE A 322 -12.42 20.32 12.04
C PHE A 322 -13.13 21.63 11.71
N LEU A 323 -14.39 21.55 11.26
CA LEU A 323 -15.21 22.70 10.95
C LEU A 323 -16.10 23.09 12.14
N PRO A 324 -16.50 24.37 12.23
CA PRO A 324 -17.57 24.79 13.14
C PRO A 324 -18.82 23.93 12.94
N GLN A 325 -19.49 23.54 14.03
CA GLN A 325 -20.65 22.65 14.00
C GLN A 325 -21.75 23.10 13.02
N ALA A 326 -21.94 24.43 12.89
CA ALA A 326 -22.92 25.02 11.98
C ALA A 326 -22.63 24.75 10.48
N GLU A 327 -21.38 24.41 10.13
CA GLU A 327 -20.93 24.19 8.75
C GLU A 327 -20.82 22.70 8.39
N GLN A 328 -20.75 21.81 9.39
CA GLN A 328 -20.45 20.38 9.20
C GLN A 328 -21.46 19.68 8.27
N LEU A 329 -22.76 19.86 8.48
CA LEU A 329 -23.79 19.26 7.64
C LEU A 329 -23.72 19.77 6.19
N ALA A 330 -23.57 21.08 6.01
CA ALA A 330 -23.49 21.67 4.67
C ALA A 330 -22.26 21.15 3.90
N GLN A 331 -21.13 20.99 4.59
CA GLN A 331 -19.91 20.47 3.97
C GLN A 331 -19.97 18.97 3.69
N TYR A 332 -20.50 18.19 4.63
CA TYR A 332 -20.72 16.77 4.41
C TYR A 332 -21.62 16.51 3.20
N THR A 333 -22.77 17.18 3.14
CA THR A 333 -23.75 17.01 2.05
C THR A 333 -23.17 17.41 0.70
N GLN A 334 -22.40 18.50 0.63
CA GLN A 334 -21.69 18.88 -0.59
C GLN A 334 -20.72 17.79 -1.06
N LEU A 335 -19.87 17.28 -0.16
CA LEU A 335 -18.88 16.25 -0.49
C LEU A 335 -19.53 14.92 -0.84
N ARG A 336 -20.64 14.57 -0.18
CA ARG A 336 -21.47 13.42 -0.53
C ARG A 336 -21.99 13.54 -1.97
N ASP A 337 -22.56 14.68 -2.33
CA ASP A 337 -23.10 14.88 -3.68
C ASP A 337 -22.01 14.80 -4.75
N VAL A 338 -20.83 15.35 -4.46
CA VAL A 338 -19.65 15.17 -5.32
C VAL A 338 -19.29 13.69 -5.43
N ALA A 339 -19.14 12.97 -4.31
CA ALA A 339 -18.78 11.55 -4.30
C ALA A 339 -19.75 10.69 -5.13
N LEU A 340 -21.06 10.91 -4.98
CA LEU A 340 -22.10 10.17 -5.70
C LEU A 340 -22.09 10.42 -7.22
N SER A 341 -21.56 11.58 -7.64
CA SER A 341 -21.39 11.94 -9.06
C SER A 341 -20.12 11.37 -9.71
N LEU A 342 -19.21 10.78 -8.93
CA LEU A 342 -17.93 10.27 -9.44
C LEU A 342 -18.13 8.99 -10.29
N PRO A 343 -17.16 8.68 -11.19
CA PRO A 343 -17.05 7.37 -11.83
C PRO A 343 -16.94 6.24 -10.81
N ASP A 344 -17.38 5.04 -11.17
CA ASP A 344 -17.52 3.90 -10.23
C ASP A 344 -16.21 3.55 -9.50
N GLU A 345 -15.06 3.63 -10.17
CA GLU A 345 -13.74 3.42 -9.56
C GLU A 345 -13.48 4.40 -8.42
N GLN A 346 -13.81 5.69 -8.63
CA GLN A 346 -13.54 6.77 -7.68
C GLN A 346 -14.63 6.92 -6.63
N LEU A 347 -15.88 6.64 -6.99
CA LEU A 347 -16.99 6.50 -6.05
C LEU A 347 -16.66 5.45 -4.99
N SER A 348 -16.19 4.27 -5.42
CA SER A 348 -15.84 3.18 -4.51
C SER A 348 -14.75 3.59 -3.53
N VAL A 349 -13.75 4.36 -3.99
CA VAL A 349 -12.72 4.92 -3.10
C VAL A 349 -13.34 5.92 -2.12
N ALA A 350 -14.17 6.85 -2.59
CA ALA A 350 -14.82 7.85 -1.73
C ALA A 350 -15.70 7.21 -0.65
N LEU A 351 -16.50 6.19 -1.01
CA LEU A 351 -17.37 5.45 -0.11
C LEU A 351 -16.62 4.69 0.99
N SER A 352 -15.32 4.45 0.85
CA SER A 352 -14.53 3.81 1.91
C SER A 352 -14.17 4.75 3.08
N TYR A 353 -14.37 6.06 2.92
CA TYR A 353 -14.07 7.06 3.94
C TYR A 353 -15.31 7.87 4.32
N LEU A 354 -16.14 8.21 3.33
CA LEU A 354 -17.30 9.09 3.49
C LEU A 354 -18.22 8.71 4.67
N PRO A 355 -18.55 7.43 4.93
CA PRO A 355 -19.44 7.06 6.04
C PRO A 355 -18.92 7.50 7.43
N GLU A 356 -17.61 7.57 7.63
CA GLU A 356 -17.02 7.98 8.92
C GLU A 356 -17.43 9.41 9.30
N GLY A 357 -17.60 10.30 8.30
CA GLY A 357 -18.04 11.68 8.50
C GLY A 357 -19.43 11.81 9.13
N LEU A 358 -20.28 10.80 8.95
CA LEU A 358 -21.62 10.77 9.54
C LEU A 358 -21.58 10.81 11.07
N THR A 359 -20.55 10.21 11.67
CA THR A 359 -20.41 10.13 13.13
C THR A 359 -20.29 11.52 13.78
N HIS A 360 -19.89 12.54 13.01
CA HIS A 360 -19.76 13.92 13.46
C HIS A 360 -21.04 14.75 13.27
N LEU A 361 -22.01 14.26 12.51
CA LEU A 361 -23.29 14.94 12.33
C LEU A 361 -24.24 14.67 13.51
N PRO A 362 -25.21 15.57 13.75
CA PRO A 362 -26.31 15.30 14.66
C PRO A 362 -27.09 14.03 14.27
N ARG A 363 -27.52 13.25 15.28
CA ARG A 363 -28.12 11.92 15.10
C ARG A 363 -29.36 11.91 14.21
N GLU A 364 -30.13 12.99 14.22
CA GLU A 364 -31.30 13.18 13.38
C GLU A 364 -31.01 13.10 11.87
N HIS A 365 -29.76 13.29 11.45
CA HIS A 365 -29.36 13.21 10.04
C HIS A 365 -28.87 11.82 9.63
N HIS A 366 -28.43 10.97 10.57
CA HIS A 366 -27.76 9.70 10.25
C HIS A 366 -28.57 8.78 9.34
N ALA A 367 -29.86 8.57 9.68
CA ALA A 367 -30.73 7.68 8.90
C ALA A 367 -30.96 8.21 7.47
N HIS A 368 -31.18 9.51 7.32
CA HIS A 368 -31.39 10.12 6.01
C HIS A 368 -30.14 10.03 5.13
N GLU A 369 -28.98 10.34 5.70
CA GLU A 369 -27.73 10.33 4.95
C GLU A 369 -27.31 8.92 4.53
N LEU A 370 -27.49 7.90 5.40
CA LEU A 370 -27.24 6.51 5.03
C LEU A 370 -28.18 6.02 3.91
N GLN A 371 -29.44 6.42 3.95
CA GLN A 371 -30.41 6.10 2.89
C GLN A 371 -29.99 6.68 1.52
N LEU A 372 -29.34 7.85 1.50
CA LEU A 372 -28.82 8.45 0.27
C LEU A 372 -27.61 7.71 -0.30
N LEU A 373 -26.85 6.98 0.54
CA LEU A 373 -25.71 6.18 0.10
C LEU A 373 -26.11 4.80 -0.44
N GLU A 374 -27.25 4.26 0.00
CA GLU A 374 -27.72 2.92 -0.39
C GLU A 374 -27.74 2.68 -1.91
N PRO A 375 -28.24 3.59 -2.76
CA PRO A 375 -28.27 3.37 -4.21
C PRO A 375 -26.88 3.33 -4.86
N ALA A 376 -25.83 3.80 -4.17
CA ALA A 376 -24.47 3.80 -4.65
C ALA A 376 -23.73 2.48 -4.36
N LEU A 377 -24.15 1.72 -3.34
CA LEU A 377 -23.51 0.45 -2.96
C LEU A 377 -23.46 -0.59 -4.09
N PRO A 378 -24.49 -0.76 -4.94
CA PRO A 378 -24.42 -1.67 -6.09
C PRO A 378 -23.39 -1.29 -7.15
N ARG A 379 -22.95 -0.03 -7.20
CA ARG A 379 -21.92 0.46 -8.13
C ARG A 379 -20.49 0.12 -7.68
N VAL A 380 -20.33 -0.40 -6.46
CA VAL A 380 -19.00 -0.71 -5.91
C VAL A 380 -18.36 -1.88 -6.66
N LEU A 381 -17.17 -1.62 -7.19
CA LEU A 381 -16.41 -2.60 -7.97
C LEU A 381 -15.96 -3.77 -7.09
N PRO A 382 -15.96 -5.02 -7.61
CA PRO A 382 -15.60 -6.21 -6.82
C PRO A 382 -14.28 -6.10 -6.05
N ALA A 383 -13.24 -5.52 -6.67
CA ALA A 383 -11.92 -5.37 -6.05
C ALA A 383 -11.90 -4.41 -4.86
N GLN A 384 -12.90 -3.54 -4.70
CA GLN A 384 -12.96 -2.50 -3.67
C GLN A 384 -14.02 -2.78 -2.60
N ARG A 385 -14.84 -3.83 -2.76
CA ARG A 385 -15.95 -4.15 -1.84
C ARG A 385 -15.51 -4.34 -0.40
N ALA A 386 -14.37 -4.99 -0.17
CA ALA A 386 -13.83 -5.19 1.18
C ALA A 386 -13.44 -3.86 1.84
N GLN A 387 -12.86 -2.94 1.07
CA GLN A 387 -12.47 -1.62 1.56
C GLN A 387 -13.68 -0.74 1.87
N VAL A 388 -14.73 -0.79 1.03
CA VAL A 388 -15.98 -0.07 1.29
C VAL A 388 -16.74 -0.67 2.49
N ALA A 389 -16.79 -2.00 2.60
CA ALA A 389 -17.40 -2.67 3.76
C ALA A 389 -16.69 -2.28 5.06
N LEU A 390 -15.35 -2.21 5.05
CA LEU A 390 -14.59 -1.69 6.19
C LEU A 390 -15.00 -0.25 6.53
N GLY A 391 -15.00 0.66 5.54
CA GLY A 391 -15.37 2.07 5.75
C GLY A 391 -16.78 2.27 6.33
N LEU A 392 -17.76 1.50 5.84
CA LEU A 392 -19.11 1.50 6.39
C LEU A 392 -19.13 1.02 7.85
N LEU A 393 -18.38 -0.04 8.18
CA LEU A 393 -18.31 -0.58 9.54
C LEU A 393 -17.53 0.32 10.51
N MET A 394 -16.68 1.22 10.02
CA MET A 394 -15.98 2.19 10.86
C MET A 394 -16.94 3.20 11.53
N CYS A 395 -18.10 3.49 10.95
CA CYS A 395 -19.02 4.51 11.47
C CYS A 395 -20.05 4.01 12.49
N THR A 396 -19.95 2.76 12.96
CA THR A 396 -21.01 2.14 13.80
C THR A 396 -21.07 2.61 15.26
N ASP A 397 -20.02 3.22 15.78
CA ASP A 397 -19.87 3.52 17.22
C ASP A 397 -20.81 4.62 17.75
N ASN A 398 -21.38 5.44 16.88
CA ASN A 398 -22.28 6.56 17.24
C ASN A 398 -23.72 6.42 16.72
N LEU A 399 -24.05 5.27 16.14
CA LEU A 399 -25.35 4.98 15.54
C LEU A 399 -26.27 4.23 16.49
N ASP A 400 -27.58 4.38 16.29
CA ASP A 400 -28.57 3.56 16.98
C ASP A 400 -28.54 2.09 16.52
N ASP A 401 -29.10 1.20 17.34
CA ASP A 401 -29.10 -0.25 17.10
C ASP A 401 -29.69 -0.65 15.73
N ALA A 402 -30.69 0.09 15.23
CA ALA A 402 -31.33 -0.21 13.95
C ALA A 402 -30.41 0.15 12.77
N LEU A 403 -29.75 1.32 12.84
CA LEU A 403 -28.77 1.75 11.86
C LEU A 403 -27.50 0.89 11.90
N VAL A 404 -27.01 0.52 13.10
CA VAL A 404 -25.89 -0.43 13.24
C VAL A 404 -26.21 -1.74 12.53
N LYS A 405 -27.39 -2.31 12.80
CA LYS A 405 -27.83 -3.54 12.13
C LYS A 405 -27.87 -3.38 10.61
N TRP A 406 -28.43 -2.28 10.11
CA TRP A 406 -28.49 -1.99 8.69
C TRP A 406 -27.09 -1.90 8.07
N ILE A 407 -26.15 -1.19 8.71
CA ILE A 407 -24.76 -1.08 8.24
C ILE A 407 -24.09 -2.45 8.17
N TRP A 408 -24.24 -3.28 9.20
CA TRP A 408 -23.70 -4.64 9.18
C TRP A 408 -24.26 -5.45 8.01
N GLN A 409 -25.57 -5.34 7.74
CA GLN A 409 -26.20 -6.02 6.60
C GLN A 409 -25.65 -5.55 5.26
N GLN A 410 -25.57 -4.23 5.05
CA GLN A 410 -25.06 -3.68 3.80
C GLN A 410 -23.59 -4.02 3.58
N SER A 411 -22.77 -3.86 4.62
CA SER A 411 -21.33 -4.14 4.57
C SER A 411 -21.04 -5.61 4.29
N LEU A 412 -21.76 -6.54 4.95
CA LEU A 412 -21.65 -7.96 4.68
C LEU A 412 -22.19 -8.33 3.30
N SER A 413 -23.23 -7.64 2.81
CA SER A 413 -23.75 -7.87 1.46
C SER A 413 -22.73 -7.53 0.36
N LEU A 414 -21.89 -6.51 0.58
CA LEU A 414 -20.76 -6.20 -0.31
C LEU A 414 -19.75 -7.34 -0.34
N LEU A 415 -19.63 -8.13 0.72
CA LEU A 415 -18.75 -9.30 0.77
C LEU A 415 -19.39 -10.56 0.20
N ASN A 416 -20.63 -10.52 -0.32
CA ASN A 416 -21.26 -11.70 -0.92
C ASN A 416 -20.44 -12.23 -2.10
N GLY A 417 -20.19 -13.54 -2.09
CA GLY A 417 -19.30 -14.19 -3.06
C GLY A 417 -17.81 -14.04 -2.75
N ALA A 418 -17.43 -13.26 -1.74
CA ALA A 418 -16.09 -13.27 -1.19
C ALA A 418 -15.94 -14.40 -0.15
N GLY A 419 -14.78 -15.05 -0.14
CA GLY A 419 -14.52 -16.20 0.76
C GLY A 419 -14.22 -15.78 2.20
N GLU A 420 -13.95 -16.78 3.04
CA GLU A 420 -13.57 -16.62 4.47
C GLU A 420 -12.47 -15.58 4.69
N ALA A 421 -11.45 -15.58 3.82
CA ALA A 421 -10.32 -14.66 3.93
C ALA A 421 -10.73 -13.18 3.90
N ALA A 422 -11.73 -12.81 3.09
CA ALA A 422 -12.18 -11.43 2.99
C ALA A 422 -12.89 -10.96 4.26
N LEU A 423 -13.74 -11.81 4.85
CA LEU A 423 -14.38 -11.51 6.13
C LEU A 423 -13.34 -11.38 7.26
N CYS A 424 -12.39 -12.32 7.33
CA CYS A 424 -11.33 -12.29 8.32
C CYS A 424 -10.45 -11.04 8.19
N ASP A 425 -10.12 -10.62 6.96
CA ASP A 425 -9.35 -9.39 6.72
C ASP A 425 -10.11 -8.16 7.25
N VAL A 426 -11.38 -8.00 6.87
CA VAL A 426 -12.22 -6.87 7.33
C VAL A 426 -12.32 -6.84 8.86
N LEU A 427 -12.61 -7.97 9.51
CA LEU A 427 -12.71 -8.02 10.98
C LEU A 427 -11.36 -7.76 11.67
N SER A 428 -10.26 -8.26 11.10
CA SER A 428 -8.91 -8.01 11.64
C SER A 428 -8.53 -6.54 11.54
N ARG A 429 -8.92 -5.87 10.44
CA ARG A 429 -8.70 -4.44 10.25
C ARG A 429 -9.58 -3.60 11.18
N LEU A 430 -10.87 -3.92 11.33
CA LEU A 430 -11.74 -3.25 12.31
C LEU A 430 -11.22 -3.40 13.75
N ARG A 431 -10.62 -4.53 14.10
CA ARG A 431 -9.93 -4.69 15.39
C ARG A 431 -8.71 -3.77 15.49
N PHE A 432 -7.87 -3.75 14.46
CA PHE A 432 -6.66 -2.93 14.44
C PHE A 432 -6.96 -1.45 14.64
N GLU A 433 -8.03 -0.96 14.01
CA GLU A 433 -8.52 0.41 14.15
C GLU A 433 -9.28 0.68 15.46
N GLY A 434 -9.53 -0.35 16.27
CA GLY A 434 -10.23 -0.24 17.56
C GLY A 434 -11.76 -0.16 17.45
N SER A 435 -12.35 -0.13 16.25
CA SER A 435 -13.80 0.00 16.06
C SER A 435 -14.60 -1.13 16.70
N LEU A 436 -14.10 -2.38 16.66
CA LEU A 436 -14.78 -3.50 17.33
C LEU A 436 -14.77 -3.39 18.86
N ASN A 437 -13.75 -2.74 19.42
CA ASN A 437 -13.64 -2.49 20.86
C ASN A 437 -14.56 -1.33 21.30
N ASN A 438 -14.92 -0.43 20.39
CA ASN A 438 -15.84 0.68 20.66
C ASN A 438 -17.32 0.25 20.69
N LEU A 439 -17.64 -0.95 20.17
CA LEU A 439 -19.00 -1.47 20.21
C LEU A 439 -19.42 -1.83 21.64
N ASP A 440 -20.56 -1.31 22.07
CA ASP A 440 -21.19 -1.77 23.30
C ASP A 440 -21.69 -3.22 23.19
N ASP A 441 -22.08 -3.82 24.31
CA ASP A 441 -22.52 -5.23 24.32
C ASP A 441 -23.77 -5.47 23.46
N ARG A 442 -24.64 -4.47 23.24
CA ARG A 442 -25.83 -4.61 22.40
C ARG A 442 -25.44 -4.58 20.93
N GLN A 443 -24.67 -3.58 20.53
CA GLN A 443 -24.14 -3.45 19.17
C GLN A 443 -23.27 -4.65 18.78
N TRP A 444 -22.46 -5.16 19.72
CA TRP A 444 -21.69 -6.38 19.51
C TRP A 444 -22.58 -7.60 19.27
N ASN A 445 -23.68 -7.74 20.01
CA ASN A 445 -24.63 -8.84 19.80
C ASN A 445 -25.30 -8.76 18.42
N ILE A 446 -25.61 -7.56 17.95
CA ILE A 446 -26.11 -7.31 16.59
C ILE A 446 -25.05 -7.75 15.57
N ALA A 447 -23.82 -7.23 15.68
CA ALA A 447 -22.70 -7.59 14.80
C ALA A 447 -22.51 -9.11 14.71
N ARG A 448 -22.45 -9.79 15.85
CA ARG A 448 -22.32 -11.25 15.94
C ARG A 448 -23.46 -11.99 15.24
N SER A 449 -24.71 -11.52 15.40
CA SER A 449 -25.87 -12.13 14.75
C SER A 449 -25.79 -11.99 13.23
N GLU A 450 -25.43 -10.81 12.73
CA GLU A 450 -25.30 -10.55 11.29
C GLU A 450 -24.13 -11.33 10.68
N ILE A 451 -22.96 -11.39 11.34
CA ILE A 451 -21.81 -12.19 10.92
C ILE A 451 -22.18 -13.69 10.83
N THR A 452 -22.87 -14.21 11.86
CA THR A 452 -23.31 -15.62 11.85
C THR A 452 -24.24 -15.91 10.68
N ARG A 453 -25.25 -15.05 10.45
CA ARG A 453 -26.17 -15.18 9.32
C ARG A 453 -25.45 -15.11 7.97
N PHE A 454 -24.46 -14.24 7.84
CA PHE A 454 -23.66 -14.12 6.63
C PHE A 454 -22.86 -15.40 6.34
N MET A 455 -22.19 -15.97 7.35
CA MET A 455 -21.46 -17.25 7.21
C MET A 455 -22.38 -18.42 6.86
N GLU A 456 -23.60 -18.43 7.40
CA GLU A 456 -24.64 -19.42 7.06
C GLU A 456 -25.06 -19.31 5.60
N THR A 457 -25.41 -18.09 5.18
CA THR A 457 -25.89 -17.79 3.82
C THR A 457 -24.84 -18.09 2.76
N ASN A 458 -23.57 -17.78 3.04
CA ASN A 458 -22.44 -18.03 2.14
C ASN A 458 -21.84 -19.43 2.32
N GLN A 459 -22.50 -20.33 3.07
CA GLN A 459 -22.14 -21.75 3.21
C GLN A 459 -20.68 -21.97 3.68
N PHE A 460 -20.21 -21.13 4.60
CA PHE A 460 -18.88 -21.32 5.18
C PHE A 460 -18.79 -22.70 5.85
N SER A 461 -17.63 -23.36 5.72
CA SER A 461 -17.40 -24.66 6.35
C SER A 461 -17.50 -24.57 7.88
N GLU A 462 -17.90 -25.65 8.54
CA GLU A 462 -17.95 -25.71 10.02
C GLU A 462 -16.60 -25.36 10.68
N PRO A 463 -15.43 -25.83 10.18
CA PRO A 463 -14.14 -25.37 10.69
C PRO A 463 -13.93 -23.86 10.55
N ALA A 464 -14.34 -23.25 9.43
CA ALA A 464 -14.22 -21.81 9.21
C ALA A 464 -15.10 -21.01 10.19
N ARG A 465 -16.35 -21.46 10.40
CA ARG A 465 -17.28 -20.87 11.37
C ARG A 465 -16.72 -20.94 12.79
N ALA A 466 -16.19 -22.11 13.18
CA ALA A 466 -15.58 -22.31 14.49
C ALA A 466 -14.38 -21.37 14.70
N ARG A 467 -13.47 -21.27 13.71
CA ARG A 467 -12.31 -20.34 13.79
C ARG A 467 -12.71 -18.89 14.02
N ILE A 468 -13.71 -18.40 13.29
CA ILE A 468 -14.18 -17.01 13.42
C ILE A 468 -14.85 -16.80 14.78
N GLN A 469 -15.65 -17.76 15.24
CA GLN A 469 -16.28 -17.71 16.56
C GLN A 469 -15.26 -17.76 17.71
N ASP A 470 -14.24 -18.61 17.61
CA ASP A 470 -13.16 -18.73 18.59
C ASP A 470 -12.27 -17.47 18.64
N SER A 471 -12.24 -16.70 17.54
CA SER A 471 -11.50 -15.43 17.44
C SER A 471 -12.24 -14.24 18.05
N VAL A 472 -13.49 -14.40 18.51
CA VAL A 472 -14.30 -13.32 19.12
C VAL A 472 -13.60 -12.60 20.28
N PRO A 473 -13.01 -13.30 21.28
CA PRO A 473 -12.29 -12.64 22.35
C PRO A 473 -11.10 -11.81 21.84
N TRP A 474 -10.44 -12.28 20.77
CA TRP A 474 -9.36 -11.54 20.13
C TRP A 474 -9.88 -10.30 19.41
N PHE A 475 -10.98 -10.39 18.65
CA PHE A 475 -11.60 -9.25 17.96
C PHE A 475 -12.01 -8.11 18.90
N ARG A 476 -12.42 -8.41 20.14
CA ARG A 476 -12.79 -7.39 21.16
C ARG A 476 -11.62 -6.90 22.01
N SER A 477 -10.45 -7.52 21.91
CA SER A 477 -9.28 -7.08 22.68
C SER A 477 -8.70 -5.78 22.12
N ALA A 478 -8.11 -4.97 22.99
CA ALA A 478 -7.42 -3.75 22.56
C ALA A 478 -6.32 -4.07 21.53
N PRO A 479 -6.17 -3.24 20.48
CA PRO A 479 -5.05 -3.38 19.55
C PRO A 479 -3.74 -3.16 20.32
N HIS A 480 -2.83 -4.15 20.26
CA HIS A 480 -1.52 -4.09 20.90
C HIS A 480 -0.61 -3.08 20.19
#